data_AF-A0A838TI27-F1
#
_entry.id   AF-A0A838TI27-F1
#
_cell.length_a   1.000
_cell.length_b   1.000
_cell.length_c   1.000
_cell.angle_alpha   90.00
_cell.angle_beta   90.00
_cell.angle_gamma   90.00
#
_symmetry.space_group_name_H-M   'P 1'
#
loop_
_entity.id
_entity.type
_entity.pdbx_description
1 polymer ?
#
loop_
_entity_poly.entity_id
_entity_poly.type
_entity_poly.pdbx_seq_one_letter_code
_entity_poly.pdbx_strand_id
1 'polypeptide(L)' 'MDKDAVKVVLQSYCARTDDENDPLFRDALAQASNDPALAEWFRAEQEFDAVMAEKFRDVPVETAVKKRLLGEE' A
#
# COMPACT_ATOMS: atom_id res chain seq x y z
N MET A 1 -12.92 11.19 8.49
CA MET A 1 -12.88 11.73 7.11
C MET A 1 -14.20 11.36 6.43
N ASP A 2 -14.51 11.87 5.24
CA ASP A 2 -15.59 11.29 4.43
C ASP A 2 -15.13 10.02 3.71
N LYS A 3 -16.07 9.24 3.16
CA LYS A 3 -15.77 7.92 2.57
C LYS A 3 -14.82 7.99 1.38
N ASP A 4 -14.88 9.04 0.57
CA ASP A 4 -14.01 9.18 -0.60
C ASP A 4 -12.59 9.56 -0.17
N ALA A 5 -12.47 10.44 0.83
CA ALA A 5 -11.17 10.75 1.45
C ALA A 5 -10.52 9.52 2.09
N VAL A 6 -11.31 8.65 2.77
CA VAL A 6 -10.78 7.39 3.31
C VAL A 6 -10.27 6.47 2.21
N LYS A 7 -10.99 6.36 1.08
CA LYS A 7 -10.53 5.57 -0.06
C LYS A 7 -9.20 6.10 -0.60
N VAL A 8 -9.08 7.41 -0.83
CA VAL A 8 -7.85 8.02 -1.35
C VAL A 8 -6.65 7.71 -0.45
N VAL A 9 -6.83 7.79 0.88
CA VAL A 9 -5.79 7.39 1.84
C VAL A 9 -5.45 5.91 1.66
N LEU A 10 -6.45 5.03 1.73
CA LEU A 10 -6.23 3.57 1.67
C LEU A 10 -5.68 3.07 0.33
N GLN A 11 -5.89 3.77 -0.78
CA GLN A 11 -5.28 3.45 -2.06
C GLN A 11 -3.76 3.65 -2.08
N SER A 12 -3.24 4.46 -1.15
CA SER A 12 -1.80 4.69 -1.01
C SER A 12 -1.18 3.82 0.09
N TYR A 13 -1.98 2.96 0.73
CA TYR A 13 -1.53 2.12 1.83
C TYR A 13 -0.75 0.92 1.30
N CYS A 14 0.50 0.75 1.74
CA CYS A 14 1.25 -0.46 1.46
C CYS A 14 1.29 -1.36 2.71
N ALA A 15 0.86 -2.62 2.56
CA ALA A 15 0.95 -3.57 3.69
C ALA A 15 2.41 -3.90 4.01
N ARG A 16 2.72 -4.03 5.31
CA ARG A 16 4.06 -4.41 5.82
C ARG A 16 5.14 -3.34 5.59
N THR A 17 4.74 -2.07 5.45
CA THR A 17 5.62 -0.90 5.45
C THR A 17 5.41 -0.10 6.73
N ASP A 18 6.04 1.08 6.83
CA ASP A 18 5.82 1.99 7.95
C ASP A 18 4.40 2.60 7.96
N ASP A 19 3.64 2.45 6.87
CA ASP A 19 2.26 2.94 6.76
C ASP A 19 1.34 2.32 7.83
N GLU A 20 1.67 1.13 8.36
CA GLU A 20 0.95 0.50 9.49
C GLU A 20 1.04 1.32 10.79
N ASN A 21 2.11 2.10 10.96
CA ASN A 21 2.36 2.91 12.14
C ASN A 21 1.87 4.35 11.99
N ASP A 22 1.62 4.79 10.77
CA ASP A 22 1.19 6.16 10.48
C ASP A 22 -0.27 6.39 10.97
N PRO A 23 -0.51 7.43 11.79
CA PRO A 23 -1.83 7.74 12.34
C PRO A 23 -2.94 7.94 11.30
N LEU A 24 -2.61 8.47 10.12
CA LEU A 24 -3.56 8.72 9.03
C LEU A 24 -4.12 7.41 8.49
N PHE A 25 -3.24 6.44 8.23
CA PHE A 25 -3.64 5.12 7.76
C PHE A 25 -4.37 4.34 8.85
N ARG A 26 -3.96 4.45 10.12
CA ARG A 26 -4.67 3.82 11.24
C ARG A 26 -6.11 4.32 11.38
N ASP A 27 -6.34 5.62 11.23
CA ASP A 27 -7.69 6.21 11.23
C ASP A 27 -8.52 5.74 10.04
N ALA A 28 -7.92 5.69 8.85
CA ALA A 28 -8.57 5.23 7.62
C ALA A 28 -8.93 3.73 7.68
N LEU A 29 -8.03 2.88 8.19
CA LEU A 29 -8.25 1.45 8.40
C LEU A 29 -9.35 1.18 9.42
N ALA A 30 -9.43 1.99 10.49
CA ALA A 30 -10.50 1.91 11.48
C ALA A 30 -11.85 2.27 10.84
N GLN A 31 -11.91 3.29 9.99
CA GLN A 31 -13.13 3.64 9.25
C GLN A 31 -13.55 2.55 8.27
N ALA A 32 -12.60 1.97 7.53
CA ALA A 32 -12.88 0.83 6.65
C ALA A 32 -13.41 -0.38 7.41
N SER A 33 -12.87 -0.68 8.60
CA SER A 33 -13.32 -1.80 9.43
C SER A 33 -14.77 -1.64 9.93
N ASN A 34 -15.26 -0.40 10.05
CA ASN A 34 -16.62 -0.10 10.50
C ASN A 34 -17.65 0.01 9.37
N ASP A 35 -17.22 0.05 8.09
CA ASP A 35 -18.09 0.11 6.91
C ASP A 35 -17.87 -1.15 6.06
N PRO A 36 -18.82 -2.11 6.03
CA PRO A 36 -18.65 -3.38 5.31
C PRO A 36 -18.31 -3.20 3.83
N ALA A 37 -18.93 -2.23 3.15
CA ALA A 37 -18.68 -2.01 1.73
C ALA A 37 -17.28 -1.42 1.50
N LEU A 38 -16.79 -0.61 2.43
CA LEU A 38 -15.43 -0.07 2.40
C LEU A 38 -14.39 -1.15 2.72
N ALA A 39 -14.67 -2.03 3.70
CA ALA A 39 -13.82 -3.18 4.02
C ALA A 39 -13.68 -4.14 2.84
N GLU A 40 -14.79 -4.48 2.16
CA GLU A 40 -14.77 -5.34 0.97
C GLU A 40 -13.97 -4.71 -0.18
N TRP A 41 -14.20 -3.42 -0.45
CA TRP A 41 -13.44 -2.70 -1.46
C TRP A 41 -11.94 -2.68 -1.14
N PHE A 42 -11.57 -2.35 0.10
CA PHE A 42 -10.16 -2.27 0.50
C PHE A 42 -9.48 -3.64 0.44
N ARG A 43 -10.18 -4.71 0.82
CA ARG A 43 -9.67 -6.07 0.69
C ARG A 43 -9.33 -6.41 -0.77
N ALA A 44 -10.19 -6.01 -1.72
CA ALA A 44 -9.93 -6.23 -3.14
C ALA A 44 -8.71 -5.44 -3.64
N GLU A 45 -8.54 -4.20 -3.18
CA GLU A 45 -7.36 -3.37 -3.48
C GLU A 45 -6.08 -4.05 -2.97
N GLN A 46 -6.07 -4.51 -1.71
CA GLN A 46 -4.92 -5.21 -1.12
C GLN A 46 -4.58 -6.53 -1.82
N GLU A 47 -5.59 -7.26 -2.32
CA GLU A 47 -5.37 -8.49 -3.09
C GLU A 47 -4.71 -8.18 -4.44
N PHE A 48 -5.18 -7.13 -5.12
CA PHE A 48 -4.56 -6.67 -6.37
C PHE A 48 -3.10 -6.24 -6.15
N ASP A 49 -2.84 -5.42 -5.14
CA ASP A 49 -1.49 -4.96 -4.81
C ASP A 49 -0.56 -6.13 -4.46
N ALA A 50 -1.03 -7.13 -3.73
CA ALA A 50 -0.25 -8.32 -3.43
C ALA A 50 0.14 -9.09 -4.70
N VAL A 51 -0.80 -9.25 -5.64
CA VAL A 51 -0.55 -9.89 -6.95
C VAL A 51 0.46 -9.09 -7.77
N MET A 52 0.34 -7.77 -7.81
CA MET A 52 1.28 -6.91 -8.53
C MET A 52 2.67 -6.96 -7.89
N ALA A 53 2.76 -6.83 -6.56
CA ALA A 53 4.02 -6.92 -5.84
C ALA A 53 4.74 -8.26 -6.07
N GLU A 54 3.99 -9.36 -6.13
CA GLU A 54 4.55 -10.67 -6.49
C GLU A 54 5.10 -10.69 -7.92
N LYS A 55 4.33 -10.19 -8.90
CA LYS A 55 4.78 -10.11 -10.30
C LYS A 55 6.06 -9.29 -10.48
N PHE A 56 6.21 -8.21 -9.71
CA PHE A 56 7.41 -7.37 -9.77
C PHE A 56 8.59 -7.90 -8.97
N ARG A 57 8.38 -8.81 -8.01
CA ARG A 57 9.45 -9.41 -7.20
C ARG A 57 10.50 -10.14 -8.04
N ASP A 58 10.06 -10.78 -9.12
CA ASP A 58 10.91 -11.57 -10.01
C ASP A 58 11.56 -10.72 -11.12
N VAL A 59 11.25 -9.43 -11.20
CA VAL A 59 11.88 -8.53 -12.17
C VAL A 59 13.29 -8.20 -11.68
N PRO A 60 14.35 -8.59 -12.41
CA PRO A 60 15.71 -8.32 -11.99
C PRO A 60 15.95 -6.81 -11.99
N VAL A 61 16.33 -6.27 -10.84
CA VAL A 61 16.75 -4.87 -10.74
C VAL A 61 18.12 -4.75 -11.41
N GLU A 62 18.23 -3.87 -12.41
CA GLU A 62 19.52 -3.56 -13.01
C GLU A 62 20.49 -3.04 -11.93
N THR A 63 21.57 -3.79 -11.71
CA THR A 63 22.53 -3.53 -10.61
C THR A 63 23.11 -2.12 -10.65
N ALA A 64 23.26 -1.54 -11.84
CA ALA A 64 23.70 -0.16 -12.03
C ALA A 64 22.71 0.87 -11.46
N VAL A 65 21.41 0.63 -11.60
CA VAL A 65 20.36 1.50 -11.05
C VAL A 65 20.36 1.41 -9.53
N LYS A 66 20.48 0.20 -8.96
CA LYS A 66 20.55 -0.01 -7.52
C LYS A 66 21.76 0.69 -6.89
N LYS A 67 22.94 0.52 -7.47
CA LYS A 67 24.19 1.17 -7.05
C LYS A 67 24.08 2.69 -7.05
N ARG A 68 23.55 3.27 -8.14
CA ARG A 68 23.31 4.71 -8.24
C ARG A 68 22.35 5.24 -7.17
N LEU A 69 21.29 4.50 -6.86
CA LEU A 69 20.32 4.89 -5.83
C LEU A 69 20.89 4.80 -4.41
N LEU A 70 21.79 3.86 -4.16
CA LEU A 70 22.43 3.66 -2.85
C LEU A 70 23.70 4.50 -2.65
N GLY A 71 24.14 5.26 -3.66
CA GLY A 71 25.38 6.03 -3.60
C GLY A 71 26.64 5.16 -3.57
N GLU A 72 26.52 3.91 -4.03
CA GLU A 72 27.63 2.95 -4.14
C GLU A 72 28.22 3.06 -5.55
N GLU A 73 29.15 4.00 -5.78
CA GLU A 73 29.93 4.08 -7.03
C GLU A 73 31.04 3.03 -7.10
#